data_AF-S4MHY0-F1
#
_entry.id   AF-S4MHY0-F1
#
_cell.length_a   1.000
_cell.length_b   1.000
_cell.length_c   1.000
_cell.angle_alpha   90.00
_cell.angle_beta   90.00
_cell.angle_gamma   90.00
#
_symmetry.space_group_name_H-M   'P 1'
#
loop_
_entity.id
_entity.type
_entity.pdbx_description
1 polymer ?
#
loop_
_entity_poly.entity_id
_entity_poly.type
_entity_poly.pdbx_seq_one_letter_code
_entity_poly.pdbx_strand_id
1 'polypeptide(L)'
;MTHAERAATILYDISAAIAAAPPTTDGWTEDEYELYDRFEKEPDLRLTDEQRQRFAAARARQRAVYRIEDLLHSLKEAVRLGEVSASAEIAEATESCVRADLAALSAIDLFKVLGTPYGEQALARVVVDESVGEYDRCWARAHLIRLRAPVYEEMAARSVEGEEPLLLQVVRDFAYGRHGGVTTPDDPEATEELIAHARAVLEALLLDRPLEWPEPPPEPEDRWWEREEGLPGWAEVCIVLPGLMPNARRVTRERMTEGWHECVRLGIGLQDSGREDFIDRWVTRIGAWIVEWIFSWLALHFPAGSTELATLYAERRVAVEQASVLLSEAADVHS
;
A
#
# COMPACT_ATOMS: atom_id res chain seq x y z
N MET A 1 9.79 24.74 32.68
CA MET A 1 9.77 23.35 32.22
C MET A 1 10.52 23.30 30.90
N THR A 2 11.57 22.50 30.82
CA THR A 2 12.32 22.29 29.57
C THR A 2 11.50 21.41 28.61
N HIS A 3 11.83 21.42 27.31
CA HIS A 3 11.14 20.54 26.35
C HIS A 3 11.35 19.05 26.69
N ALA A 4 12.52 18.68 27.24
CA ALA A 4 12.80 17.34 27.73
C ALA A 4 11.91 16.95 28.93
N GLU A 5 11.72 17.85 29.90
CA GLU A 5 10.81 17.62 31.04
C GLU A 5 9.35 17.47 30.58
N ARG A 6 8.95 18.25 29.57
CA ARG A 6 7.62 18.14 28.95
C ARG A 6 7.43 16.79 28.28
N ALA A 7 8.38 16.35 27.45
CA ALA A 7 8.32 15.06 26.78
C ALA A 7 8.27 13.89 27.78
N ALA A 8 9.11 13.91 28.82
CA ALA A 8 9.09 12.89 29.87
C ALA A 8 7.75 12.84 30.62
N THR A 9 7.14 14.00 30.90
CA THR A 9 5.81 14.07 31.51
C THR A 9 4.75 13.45 30.61
N ILE A 10 4.77 13.76 29.31
CA ILE A 10 3.81 13.19 28.36
C ILE A 10 3.98 11.66 28.24
N LEU A 11 5.22 11.16 28.19
CA LEU A 11 5.49 9.71 28.14
C LEU A 11 5.01 8.98 29.39
N TYR A 12 5.19 9.58 30.57
CA TYR A 12 4.63 9.08 31.82
C TYR A 12 3.10 9.05 31.78
N ASP A 13 2.46 10.12 31.29
CA ASP A 13 1.01 10.22 31.18
C ASP A 13 0.42 9.21 30.19
N ILE A 14 1.11 8.94 29.08
CA ILE A 14 0.75 7.87 28.13
C ILE A 14 0.79 6.52 28.84
N SER A 15 1.90 6.20 29.53
CA SER A 15 2.07 4.93 30.23
C SER A 15 0.99 4.73 31.30
N ALA A 16 0.67 5.78 32.06
CA ALA A 16 -0.38 5.77 33.06
C ALA A 16 -1.78 5.61 32.43
N ALA A 17 -2.04 6.24 31.28
CA ALA A 17 -3.31 6.12 30.57
C ALA A 17 -3.51 4.70 30.01
N ILE A 18 -2.47 4.08 29.44
CA ILE A 18 -2.50 2.68 28.99
C ILE A 18 -2.80 1.75 30.16
N ALA A 19 -2.09 1.89 31.29
CA ALA A 19 -2.27 1.05 32.46
C ALA A 19 -3.65 1.17 33.10
N ALA A 20 -4.29 2.34 32.99
CA ALA A 20 -5.63 2.60 33.51
C ALA A 20 -6.76 2.23 32.54
N ALA A 21 -6.45 1.96 31.27
CA ALA A 21 -7.45 1.66 30.26
C ALA A 21 -8.06 0.27 30.49
N PRO A 22 -9.41 0.14 30.49
CA PRO A 22 -10.06 -1.16 30.46
C PRO A 22 -9.68 -1.95 29.20
N PRO A 23 -9.77 -3.30 29.23
CA PRO A 23 -9.56 -4.12 28.04
C PRO A 23 -10.59 -3.78 26.95
N THR A 24 -10.28 -4.12 25.70
CA THR A 24 -11.19 -3.94 24.57
C THR A 24 -12.51 -4.65 24.83
N THR A 25 -13.61 -3.95 24.57
CA THR A 25 -14.96 -4.49 24.71
C THR A 25 -15.47 -4.87 23.32
N ASP A 26 -14.97 -5.96 22.76
CA ASP A 26 -15.39 -6.44 21.44
C ASP A 26 -16.69 -7.28 21.50
N GLY A 27 -17.21 -7.64 20.31
CA GLY A 27 -18.29 -8.61 20.15
C GLY A 27 -19.65 -8.08 20.61
N TRP A 28 -19.98 -6.84 20.25
CA TRP A 28 -21.29 -6.27 20.51
C TRP A 28 -22.24 -6.68 19.39
N THR A 29 -23.47 -7.00 19.75
CA THR A 29 -24.53 -7.13 18.74
C THR A 29 -24.95 -5.74 18.24
N GLU A 30 -25.61 -5.67 17.08
CA GLU A 30 -26.19 -4.43 16.56
C GLU A 30 -27.13 -3.78 17.60
N ASP A 31 -27.98 -4.57 18.26
CA ASP A 31 -28.83 -4.12 19.37
C ASP A 31 -28.04 -3.54 20.56
N GLU A 32 -26.86 -4.10 20.86
CA GLU A 32 -26.00 -3.60 21.94
C GLU A 32 -25.34 -2.27 21.56
N TYR A 33 -24.95 -2.08 20.30
CA TYR A 33 -24.46 -0.79 19.79
C TYR A 33 -25.55 0.28 19.87
N GLU A 34 -26.77 -0.01 19.39
CA GLU A 34 -27.88 0.93 19.51
C GLU A 34 -28.20 1.27 20.97
N LEU A 35 -28.13 0.27 21.85
CA LEU A 35 -28.38 0.46 23.28
C LEU A 35 -27.28 1.29 23.96
N TYR A 36 -26.03 1.13 23.56
CA TYR A 36 -24.91 1.96 24.03
C TYR A 36 -25.07 3.41 23.58
N ASP A 37 -25.40 3.64 22.30
CA ASP A 37 -25.64 4.98 21.75
C ASP A 37 -26.75 5.73 22.50
N ARG A 38 -27.77 4.99 22.94
CA ARG A 38 -28.83 5.52 23.79
C ARG A 38 -28.36 5.75 25.22
N PHE A 39 -27.58 4.85 25.80
CA PHE A 39 -27.00 5.01 27.14
C PHE A 39 -26.19 6.31 27.27
N GLU A 40 -25.48 6.72 26.22
CA GLU A 40 -24.73 7.98 26.24
C GLU A 40 -25.62 9.23 26.31
N LYS A 41 -26.87 9.13 25.85
CA LYS A 41 -27.83 10.24 25.70
C LYS A 41 -28.93 10.22 26.76
N GLU A 42 -29.26 9.04 27.30
CA GLU A 42 -30.39 8.78 28.21
C GLU A 42 -29.89 8.32 29.59
N PRO A 43 -29.79 9.20 30.60
CA PRO A 43 -29.27 8.83 31.93
C PRO A 43 -30.15 7.84 32.71
N ASP A 44 -31.45 7.75 32.37
CA ASP A 44 -32.42 6.88 33.04
C ASP A 44 -32.68 5.56 32.27
N LEU A 45 -31.85 5.24 31.27
CA LEU A 45 -32.00 4.03 30.48
C LEU A 45 -31.91 2.78 31.37
N ARG A 46 -32.90 1.90 31.25
CA ARG A 46 -32.95 0.65 32.01
C ARG A 46 -31.98 -0.36 31.42
N LEU A 47 -30.82 -0.47 32.06
CA LEU A 47 -29.79 -1.45 31.76
C LEU A 47 -29.70 -2.52 32.84
N THR A 48 -29.30 -3.73 32.46
CA THR A 48 -28.84 -4.74 33.42
C THR A 48 -27.53 -4.29 34.08
N ASP A 49 -27.16 -4.89 35.22
CA ASP A 49 -25.89 -4.57 35.88
C ASP A 49 -24.68 -4.92 35.00
N GLU A 50 -24.77 -6.00 34.24
CA GLU A 50 -23.75 -6.41 33.27
C GLU A 50 -23.59 -5.38 32.14
N GLN A 51 -24.71 -4.93 31.54
CA GLN A 51 -24.70 -3.88 30.53
C GLN A 51 -24.12 -2.57 31.08
N ARG A 52 -24.49 -2.18 32.31
CA ARG A 52 -23.92 -0.99 32.97
C ARG A 52 -22.41 -1.08 33.12
N GLN A 53 -21.89 -2.22 33.56
CA GLN A 53 -20.45 -2.42 33.73
C GLN A 53 -19.72 -2.41 32.38
N ARG A 54 -20.23 -3.13 31.38
CA ARG A 54 -19.66 -3.20 30.02
C ARG A 54 -19.63 -1.81 29.36
N PHE A 55 -20.73 -1.06 29.43
CA PHE A 55 -20.81 0.29 28.84
C PHE A 55 -19.95 1.31 29.60
N ALA A 56 -19.85 1.21 30.93
CA ALA A 56 -18.94 2.05 31.71
C ALA A 56 -17.47 1.77 31.35
N ALA A 57 -17.10 0.50 31.16
CA ALA A 57 -15.76 0.12 30.71
C ALA A 57 -15.46 0.63 29.30
N ALA A 58 -16.40 0.49 28.36
CA ALA A 58 -16.27 1.00 26.99
C ALA A 58 -16.06 2.52 26.97
N ARG A 59 -16.89 3.27 27.71
CA ARG A 59 -16.76 4.73 27.85
C ARG A 59 -15.43 5.14 28.50
N ALA A 60 -14.98 4.41 29.51
CA ALA A 60 -13.70 4.66 30.17
C ALA A 60 -12.52 4.39 29.22
N ARG A 61 -12.59 3.32 28.42
CA ARG A 61 -11.61 3.01 27.36
C ARG A 61 -11.59 4.10 26.29
N GLN A 62 -12.75 4.54 25.80
CA GLN A 62 -12.84 5.61 24.81
C GLN A 62 -12.23 6.93 25.33
N ARG A 63 -12.45 7.29 26.59
CA ARG A 63 -11.77 8.44 27.22
C ARG A 63 -10.26 8.26 27.28
N ALA A 64 -9.77 7.05 27.53
CA ALA A 64 -8.34 6.76 27.49
C ALA A 64 -7.78 6.93 26.06
N VAL A 65 -8.50 6.46 25.04
CA VAL A 65 -8.14 6.68 23.62
C VAL A 65 -7.99 8.17 23.33
N TYR A 66 -9.03 8.99 23.57
CA TYR A 66 -8.96 10.44 23.30
C TYR A 66 -7.83 11.13 24.07
N ARG A 67 -7.62 10.76 25.34
CA ARG A 67 -6.50 11.29 26.13
C ARG A 67 -5.16 10.93 25.49
N ILE A 68 -4.98 9.69 25.05
CA ILE A 68 -3.75 9.24 24.41
C ILE A 68 -3.57 9.95 23.06
N GLU A 69 -4.63 10.16 22.28
CA GLU A 69 -4.57 10.94 21.03
C GLU A 69 -4.05 12.36 21.25
N ASP A 70 -4.57 13.07 22.26
CA ASP A 70 -4.13 14.42 22.60
C ASP A 70 -2.63 14.45 23.01
N LEU A 71 -2.20 13.44 23.76
CA LEU A 71 -0.80 13.29 24.19
C LEU A 71 0.12 12.96 23.01
N LEU A 72 -0.27 12.04 22.13
CA LEU A 72 0.46 11.68 20.91
C LEU A 72 0.54 12.85 19.94
N HIS A 73 -0.55 13.62 19.79
CA HIS A 73 -0.55 14.85 19.00
C HIS A 73 0.46 15.87 19.55
N SER A 74 0.47 16.06 20.88
CA SER A 74 1.43 16.94 21.54
C SER A 74 2.88 16.50 21.33
N LEU A 75 3.16 15.19 21.37
CA LEU A 75 4.49 14.66 21.04
C LEU A 75 4.83 14.87 19.57
N LYS A 76 3.89 14.62 18.66
CA LYS A 76 4.07 14.80 17.22
C LYS A 76 4.50 16.22 16.87
N GLU A 77 3.84 17.22 17.45
CA GLU A 77 4.20 18.62 17.26
C GLU A 77 5.57 18.95 17.87
N ALA A 78 5.87 18.44 19.07
CA ALA A 78 7.19 18.63 19.68
C ALA A 78 8.33 18.02 18.84
N VAL A 79 8.13 16.83 18.27
CA VAL A 79 9.10 16.19 17.38
C VAL A 79 9.29 17.02 16.11
N ARG A 80 8.20 17.51 15.49
CA ARG A 80 8.26 18.36 14.29
C ARG A 80 9.05 19.64 14.50
N LEU A 81 8.93 20.23 15.68
CA LEU A 81 9.66 21.45 16.07
C LEU A 81 11.12 21.18 16.48
N GLY A 82 11.56 19.91 16.50
CA GLY A 82 12.90 19.53 16.95
C GLY A 82 13.10 19.71 18.45
N GLU A 83 12.01 19.74 19.22
CA GLU A 83 12.02 20.04 20.65
C GLU A 83 12.27 18.79 21.52
N VAL A 84 12.40 17.60 20.91
CA VAL A 84 12.55 16.35 21.66
C VAL A 84 13.82 15.61 21.25
N SER A 85 14.57 15.13 22.26
CA SER A 85 15.76 14.31 22.11
C SER A 85 15.54 12.82 22.40
N ALA A 86 14.41 12.45 23.01
CA ALA A 86 14.07 11.10 23.47
C ALA A 86 13.27 10.31 22.42
N SER A 87 13.75 10.26 21.18
CA SER A 87 13.02 9.64 20.05
C SER A 87 12.82 8.14 20.21
N ALA A 88 13.75 7.44 20.86
CA ALA A 88 13.64 6.00 21.11
C ALA A 88 12.53 5.70 22.12
N GLU A 89 12.50 6.44 23.23
CA GLU A 89 11.51 6.31 24.29
C GLU A 89 10.10 6.70 23.80
N ILE A 90 10.00 7.72 22.93
CA ILE A 90 8.74 8.04 22.26
C ILE A 90 8.28 6.85 21.40
N ALA A 91 9.18 6.26 20.60
CA ALA A 91 8.82 5.14 19.74
C ALA A 91 8.31 3.94 20.57
N GLU A 92 8.97 3.59 21.67
CA GLU A 92 8.58 2.49 22.57
C GLU A 92 7.21 2.73 23.23
N ALA A 93 6.97 3.94 23.76
CA ALA A 93 5.68 4.28 24.35
C ALA A 93 4.56 4.27 23.31
N THR A 94 4.84 4.77 22.10
CA THR A 94 3.90 4.82 20.99
C THR A 94 3.57 3.41 20.48
N GLU A 95 4.54 2.50 20.43
CA GLU A 95 4.33 1.09 20.09
C GLU A 95 3.48 0.37 21.13
N SER A 96 3.62 0.75 22.41
CA SER A 96 2.76 0.25 23.49
C SER A 96 1.30 0.70 23.31
N CYS A 97 1.05 1.91 22.79
CA CYS A 97 -0.29 2.36 22.43
C CYS A 97 -0.92 1.48 21.35
N VAL A 98 -0.16 1.17 20.28
CA VAL A 98 -0.64 0.31 19.18
C VAL A 98 -0.99 -1.08 19.69
N ARG A 99 -0.10 -1.73 20.48
CA ARG A 99 -0.37 -3.06 21.05
C ARG A 99 -1.54 -3.10 22.02
N ALA A 100 -1.79 -1.99 22.72
CA ALA A 100 -2.93 -1.87 23.61
C ALA A 100 -4.25 -1.56 22.88
N ASP A 101 -4.20 -1.40 21.54
CA ASP A 101 -5.33 -0.95 20.72
C ASP A 101 -5.90 0.39 21.23
N LEU A 102 -4.98 1.33 21.56
CA LEU A 102 -5.32 2.65 22.07
C LEU A 102 -4.74 3.70 21.14
N ALA A 103 -5.59 4.36 20.37
CA ALA A 103 -5.19 5.41 19.44
C ALA A 103 -4.13 4.95 18.40
N ALA A 104 -4.28 3.72 17.89
CA ALA A 104 -3.29 3.06 17.03
C ALA A 104 -2.95 3.88 15.78
N LEU A 105 -3.95 4.46 15.09
CA LEU A 105 -3.72 5.32 13.92
C LEU A 105 -2.88 6.56 14.25
N SER A 106 -3.20 7.25 15.35
CA SER A 106 -2.44 8.42 15.82
C SER A 106 -1.00 8.05 16.20
N ALA A 107 -0.81 6.86 16.78
CA ALA A 107 0.49 6.31 17.12
C ALA A 107 1.32 5.96 15.86
N ILE A 108 0.72 5.30 14.88
CA ILE A 108 1.34 5.00 13.58
C ILE A 108 1.77 6.28 12.86
N ASP A 109 0.92 7.30 12.89
CA ASP A 109 1.18 8.62 12.32
C ASP A 109 2.37 9.33 12.99
N LEU A 110 2.61 9.08 14.27
CA LEU A 110 3.76 9.61 15.00
C LEU A 110 5.06 8.90 14.58
N PHE A 111 5.04 7.60 14.28
CA PHE A 111 6.23 6.91 13.76
C PHE A 111 6.72 7.54 12.45
N LYS A 112 5.81 7.93 11.56
CA LYS A 112 6.19 8.66 10.34
C LYS A 112 6.98 9.94 10.65
N VAL A 113 6.57 10.67 11.67
CA VAL A 113 7.23 11.94 12.08
C VAL A 113 8.57 11.68 12.76
N LEU A 114 8.70 10.58 13.50
CA LEU A 114 9.97 10.15 14.09
C LEU A 114 11.01 9.74 13.02
N GLY A 115 10.57 9.26 11.87
CA GLY A 115 11.43 8.94 10.73
C GLY A 115 12.45 7.82 11.00
N THR A 116 13.53 7.79 10.23
CA THR A 116 14.62 6.80 10.39
C THR A 116 15.62 7.26 11.46
N PRO A 117 16.06 6.38 12.39
CA PRO A 117 15.76 4.95 12.44
C PRO A 117 14.54 4.59 13.29
N TYR A 118 14.11 5.47 14.22
CA TYR A 118 13.22 5.07 15.31
C TYR A 118 11.79 4.74 14.86
N GLY A 119 11.20 5.60 14.03
CA GLY A 119 9.89 5.37 13.44
C GLY A 119 9.88 4.18 12.50
N GLU A 120 10.91 4.05 11.65
CA GLU A 120 11.05 2.92 10.73
C GLU A 120 11.11 1.58 11.48
N GLN A 121 11.92 1.49 12.53
CA GLN A 121 12.07 0.27 13.32
C GLN A 121 10.78 -0.09 14.09
N ALA A 122 10.08 0.91 14.63
CA ALA A 122 8.81 0.69 15.33
C ALA A 122 7.72 0.20 14.36
N LEU A 123 7.59 0.84 13.19
CA LEU A 123 6.69 0.38 12.14
C LEU A 123 7.01 -1.05 11.71
N ALA A 124 8.31 -1.37 11.51
CA ALA A 124 8.74 -2.72 11.14
C ALA A 124 8.37 -3.78 12.17
N ARG A 125 8.29 -3.43 13.47
CA ARG A 125 7.77 -4.34 14.51
C ARG A 125 6.26 -4.45 14.47
N VAL A 126 5.54 -3.35 14.27
CA VAL A 126 4.06 -3.33 14.21
C VAL A 126 3.55 -4.16 13.03
N VAL A 127 4.16 -4.06 11.85
CA VAL A 127 3.66 -4.75 10.64
C VAL A 127 3.72 -6.28 10.75
N VAL A 128 4.62 -6.84 11.57
CA VAL A 128 4.74 -8.29 11.80
C VAL A 128 4.08 -8.76 13.10
N ASP A 129 3.56 -7.86 13.92
CA ASP A 129 2.94 -8.19 15.21
C ASP A 129 1.50 -8.67 15.00
N GLU A 130 1.27 -9.97 15.03
CA GLU A 130 -0.06 -10.58 14.82
C GLU A 130 -1.09 -10.23 15.91
N SER A 131 -0.65 -9.62 17.03
CA SER A 131 -1.57 -9.09 18.04
C SER A 131 -2.22 -7.77 17.63
N VAL A 132 -1.67 -7.09 16.63
CA VAL A 132 -2.20 -5.84 16.07
C VAL A 132 -3.20 -6.17 14.95
N GLY A 133 -4.34 -5.47 14.94
CA GLY A 133 -5.39 -5.65 13.93
C GLY A 133 -4.88 -5.41 12.51
N GLU A 134 -5.42 -6.17 11.55
CA GLU A 134 -4.95 -6.10 10.15
C GLU A 134 -5.09 -4.70 9.55
N TYR A 135 -6.13 -3.96 9.92
CA TYR A 135 -6.34 -2.58 9.51
C TYR A 135 -5.15 -1.67 9.92
N ASP A 136 -4.70 -1.76 11.17
CA ASP A 136 -3.56 -0.99 11.68
C ASP A 136 -2.24 -1.47 11.06
N ARG A 137 -2.07 -2.78 10.85
CA ARG A 137 -0.88 -3.32 10.16
C ARG A 137 -0.80 -2.84 8.72
N CYS A 138 -1.91 -2.81 7.97
CA CYS A 138 -1.99 -2.20 6.65
C CYS A 138 -1.52 -0.74 6.68
N TRP A 139 -2.02 0.06 7.65
CA TRP A 139 -1.64 1.45 7.78
C TRP A 139 -0.15 1.62 8.11
N ALA A 140 0.39 0.78 9.00
CA ALA A 140 1.80 0.75 9.33
C ALA A 140 2.68 0.37 8.12
N ARG A 141 2.27 -0.61 7.30
CA ARG A 141 2.97 -0.98 6.05
C ARG A 141 3.03 0.20 5.10
N ALA A 142 1.92 0.90 4.88
CA ALA A 142 1.87 2.06 3.98
C ALA A 142 2.85 3.17 4.41
N HIS A 143 2.94 3.47 5.71
CA HIS A 143 3.90 4.47 6.20
C HIS A 143 5.35 3.97 6.20
N LEU A 144 5.58 2.69 6.48
CA LEU A 144 6.91 2.08 6.40
C LEU A 144 7.47 2.12 4.98
N ILE A 145 6.65 1.79 3.98
CA ILE A 145 7.01 1.90 2.56
C ILE A 145 7.39 3.35 2.22
N ARG A 146 6.63 4.35 2.69
CA ARG A 146 6.96 5.76 2.47
C ARG A 146 8.28 6.18 3.13
N LEU A 147 8.58 5.71 4.33
CA LEU A 147 9.86 6.00 4.99
C LEU A 147 11.05 5.34 4.27
N ARG A 148 10.84 4.17 3.67
CA ARG A 148 11.85 3.44 2.89
C ARG A 148 11.95 3.88 1.43
N ALA A 149 11.03 4.71 0.94
CA ALA A 149 11.02 5.19 -0.45
C ALA A 149 12.38 5.77 -0.89
N PRO A 150 13.11 6.57 -0.10
CA PRO A 150 14.44 7.05 -0.50
C PRO A 150 15.45 5.92 -0.72
N VAL A 151 15.37 4.83 0.05
CA VAL A 151 16.23 3.64 -0.13
C VAL A 151 15.87 2.95 -1.44
N TYR A 152 14.58 2.81 -1.75
CA TYR A 152 14.13 2.23 -3.01
C TYR A 152 14.56 3.08 -4.20
N GLU A 153 14.42 4.40 -4.11
CA GLU A 153 14.86 5.34 -5.15
C GLU A 153 16.37 5.26 -5.38
N GLU A 154 17.17 5.16 -4.32
CA GLU A 154 18.62 4.98 -4.43
C GLU A 154 18.95 3.64 -5.12
N MET A 155 18.30 2.55 -4.71
CA MET A 155 18.45 1.25 -5.35
C MET A 155 18.00 1.28 -6.82
N ALA A 156 16.88 1.94 -7.08
CA ALA A 156 16.38 2.18 -8.41
C ALA A 156 17.43 2.92 -9.22
N ALA A 157 18.11 3.94 -8.70
CA ALA A 157 19.10 4.73 -9.42
C ALA A 157 20.38 3.95 -9.78
N ARG A 158 20.76 2.92 -9.00
CA ARG A 158 21.98 2.12 -9.24
C ARG A 158 22.02 1.52 -10.66
N SER A 159 23.24 1.31 -11.17
CA SER A 159 23.47 0.61 -12.44
C SER A 159 22.93 -0.82 -12.37
N VAL A 160 22.40 -1.32 -13.49
CA VAL A 160 21.97 -2.72 -13.66
C VAL A 160 23.04 -3.59 -14.33
N GLU A 161 24.26 -3.08 -14.46
CA GLU A 161 25.37 -3.83 -15.07
C GLU A 161 25.68 -5.09 -14.26
N GLY A 162 25.57 -6.26 -14.90
CA GLY A 162 25.76 -7.56 -14.26
C GLY A 162 24.50 -8.16 -13.63
N GLU A 163 23.37 -7.45 -13.60
CA GLU A 163 22.07 -8.00 -13.22
C GLU A 163 21.44 -8.79 -14.38
N GLU A 164 20.64 -9.83 -14.07
CA GLU A 164 19.98 -10.65 -15.07
C GLU A 164 18.63 -10.04 -15.49
N PRO A 165 18.47 -9.60 -16.75
CA PRO A 165 17.20 -9.05 -17.21
C PRO A 165 16.14 -10.15 -17.32
N LEU A 166 14.95 -9.90 -16.76
CA LEU A 166 13.81 -10.83 -16.83
C LEU A 166 12.89 -10.54 -18.01
N LEU A 167 12.94 -9.32 -18.56
CA LEU A 167 12.17 -8.93 -19.74
C LEU A 167 13.03 -8.97 -21.01
N LEU A 168 12.40 -9.33 -22.13
CA LEU A 168 13.03 -9.35 -23.44
C LEU A 168 13.56 -7.96 -23.83
N GLN A 169 14.63 -7.92 -24.63
CA GLN A 169 15.30 -6.68 -25.04
C GLN A 169 14.33 -5.67 -25.67
N VAL A 170 13.44 -6.13 -26.56
CA VAL A 170 12.44 -5.26 -27.22
C VAL A 170 11.50 -4.56 -26.24
N VAL A 171 11.14 -5.23 -25.13
CA VAL A 171 10.30 -4.69 -24.05
C VAL A 171 11.10 -3.71 -23.20
N ARG A 172 12.36 -4.04 -22.87
CA ARG A 172 13.25 -3.17 -22.11
C ARG A 172 13.58 -1.89 -22.86
N ASP A 173 13.71 -1.94 -24.18
CA ASP A 173 14.05 -0.78 -24.98
C ASP A 173 12.87 0.18 -25.16
N PHE A 174 11.65 -0.25 -24.83
CA PHE A 174 10.45 0.58 -24.89
C PHE A 174 10.49 1.65 -23.80
N ALA A 175 10.68 2.91 -24.22
CA ALA A 175 10.94 4.05 -23.34
C ALA A 175 9.67 4.79 -22.88
N TYR A 176 8.48 4.22 -23.07
CA TYR A 176 7.20 4.89 -22.81
C TYR A 176 6.33 4.10 -21.83
N GLY A 177 5.61 4.82 -20.97
CA GLY A 177 4.58 4.27 -20.10
C GLY A 177 4.92 4.18 -18.62
N ARG A 178 3.98 3.60 -17.85
CA ARG A 178 3.95 3.54 -16.38
C ARG A 178 5.24 2.97 -15.76
N HIS A 179 5.90 2.07 -16.49
CA HIS A 179 7.21 1.51 -16.17
C HIS A 179 8.23 1.84 -17.28
N GLY A 180 8.21 3.07 -17.79
CA GLY A 180 9.00 3.53 -18.92
C GLY A 180 9.58 4.93 -18.72
N GLY A 181 9.42 5.56 -17.55
CA GLY A 181 10.10 6.81 -17.16
C GLY A 181 9.68 8.08 -17.91
N VAL A 182 8.90 7.98 -18.99
CA VAL A 182 8.34 9.12 -19.72
C VAL A 182 6.83 9.06 -19.54
N THR A 183 6.29 9.98 -18.72
CA THR A 183 4.88 10.38 -18.78
C THR A 183 4.56 10.70 -20.23
N THR A 184 3.47 10.12 -20.73
CA THR A 184 2.88 10.37 -22.06
C THR A 184 3.38 11.68 -22.62
N PRO A 185 4.13 11.68 -23.73
CA PRO A 185 4.30 12.94 -24.38
C PRO A 185 2.88 13.34 -24.81
N ASP A 186 2.42 14.51 -24.36
CA ASP A 186 1.34 15.26 -25.02
C ASP A 186 1.72 15.62 -26.48
N ASP A 187 2.66 14.87 -27.07
CA ASP A 187 3.29 15.09 -28.34
C ASP A 187 2.57 14.19 -29.36
N PRO A 188 1.77 14.79 -30.25
CA PRO A 188 0.94 14.08 -31.21
C PRO A 188 1.73 13.37 -32.33
N GLU A 189 3.06 13.41 -32.33
CA GLU A 189 3.88 12.75 -33.35
C GLU A 189 4.23 11.31 -32.96
N ALA A 190 3.20 10.47 -32.89
CA ALA A 190 3.40 9.03 -32.96
C ALA A 190 3.93 8.68 -34.34
N THR A 191 5.23 8.40 -34.42
CA THR A 191 5.91 7.98 -35.64
C THR A 191 5.49 6.54 -36.00
N GLU A 192 5.55 6.19 -37.29
CA GLU A 192 5.38 4.80 -37.74
C GLU A 192 6.33 3.85 -37.01
N GLU A 193 7.54 4.34 -36.67
CA GLU A 193 8.56 3.64 -35.89
C GLU A 193 8.08 3.31 -34.47
N LEU A 194 7.44 4.26 -33.78
CA LEU A 194 6.89 4.04 -32.43
C LEU A 194 5.73 3.03 -32.45
N ILE A 195 4.84 3.11 -33.45
CA ILE A 195 3.74 2.14 -33.61
C ILE A 195 4.31 0.74 -33.89
N ALA A 196 5.30 0.63 -34.77
CA ALA A 196 5.97 -0.64 -35.07
C ALA A 196 6.66 -1.22 -33.82
N HIS A 197 7.31 -0.37 -33.01
CA HIS A 197 7.94 -0.80 -31.77
C HIS A 197 6.89 -1.25 -30.74
N ALA A 198 5.80 -0.51 -30.55
CA ALA A 198 4.70 -0.89 -29.67
C ALA A 198 4.10 -2.25 -30.07
N ARG A 199 3.89 -2.49 -31.37
CA ARG A 199 3.45 -3.80 -31.88
C ARG A 199 4.46 -4.91 -31.59
N ALA A 200 5.74 -4.67 -31.80
CA ALA A 200 6.77 -5.65 -31.49
C ALA A 200 6.83 -6.00 -29.99
N VAL A 201 6.56 -5.02 -29.11
CA VAL A 201 6.43 -5.25 -27.66
C VAL A 201 5.20 -6.09 -27.35
N LEU A 202 4.04 -5.78 -27.95
CA LEU A 202 2.83 -6.59 -27.81
C LEU A 202 3.03 -8.03 -28.29
N GLU A 203 3.72 -8.24 -29.42
CA GLU A 203 4.03 -9.58 -29.91
C GLU A 203 4.97 -10.33 -28.94
N ALA A 204 5.97 -9.63 -28.37
CA ALA A 204 6.93 -10.22 -27.45
C ALA A 204 6.35 -10.56 -26.07
N LEU A 205 5.30 -9.87 -25.64
CA LEU A 205 4.62 -10.10 -24.36
C LEU A 205 3.40 -11.03 -24.47
N LEU A 206 3.10 -11.51 -25.69
CA LEU A 206 1.96 -12.38 -25.91
C LEU A 206 2.19 -13.73 -25.22
N LEU A 207 1.27 -14.10 -24.33
CA LEU A 207 1.34 -15.36 -23.61
C LEU A 207 0.89 -16.53 -24.49
N ASP A 208 1.57 -17.67 -24.36
CA ASP A 208 1.18 -18.92 -25.05
C ASP A 208 -0.16 -19.47 -24.56
N ARG A 209 -0.53 -19.13 -23.31
CA ARG A 209 -1.74 -19.62 -22.64
C ARG A 209 -2.46 -18.48 -21.93
N PRO A 210 -3.80 -18.59 -21.74
CA PRO A 210 -4.53 -17.61 -20.97
C PRO A 210 -4.03 -17.52 -19.53
N LEU A 211 -4.09 -16.33 -18.95
CA LEU A 211 -3.87 -16.16 -17.51
C LEU A 211 -4.92 -16.95 -16.71
N GLU A 212 -4.45 -17.72 -15.74
CA GLU A 212 -5.31 -18.52 -14.87
C GLU A 212 -6.17 -17.64 -13.94
N TRP A 213 -5.69 -16.43 -13.65
CA TRP A 213 -6.33 -15.48 -12.74
C TRP A 213 -6.60 -14.17 -13.49
N PRO A 214 -7.73 -13.51 -13.23
CA PRO A 214 -7.95 -12.16 -13.74
C PRO A 214 -6.83 -11.24 -13.24
N GLU A 215 -6.42 -10.31 -14.09
CA GLU A 215 -5.42 -9.32 -13.72
C GLU A 215 -5.96 -8.46 -12.59
N PRO A 216 -5.24 -8.36 -11.46
CA PRO A 216 -5.61 -7.36 -10.47
C PRO A 216 -5.43 -5.96 -11.10
N PRO A 217 -6.29 -4.99 -10.76
CA PRO A 217 -6.17 -3.66 -11.34
C PRO A 217 -4.78 -3.06 -11.04
N PRO A 218 -4.24 -2.27 -11.97
CA PRO A 218 -2.91 -1.68 -11.85
C PRO A 218 -2.79 -0.75 -10.62
N GLU A 219 -3.90 -0.18 -10.17
CA GLU A 219 -3.97 0.71 -9.01
C GLU A 219 -5.07 0.23 -8.05
N PRO A 220 -4.78 0.21 -6.72
CA PRO A 220 -5.85 0.14 -5.76
C PRO A 220 -6.71 1.38 -5.93
N GLU A 221 -8.04 1.21 -5.95
CA GLU A 221 -8.98 2.34 -6.01
C GLU A 221 -8.60 3.43 -5.00
N ASP A 222 -8.74 4.70 -5.40
CA ASP A 222 -8.39 5.93 -4.68
C ASP A 222 -8.99 6.08 -3.26
N ARG A 223 -9.65 5.06 -2.71
CA ARG A 223 -10.27 5.03 -1.38
C ARG A 223 -10.04 3.71 -0.64
N TRP A 224 -8.95 3.01 -0.95
CA TRP A 224 -8.63 1.75 -0.30
C TRP A 224 -8.50 1.85 1.23
N TRP A 225 -8.14 3.02 1.76
CA TRP A 225 -8.09 3.31 3.20
C TRP A 225 -9.46 3.37 3.88
N GLU A 226 -10.55 3.43 3.11
CA GLU A 226 -11.93 3.38 3.59
C GLU A 226 -12.46 1.94 3.71
N ARG A 227 -11.69 0.93 3.28
CA ARG A 227 -12.07 -0.48 3.40
C ARG A 227 -11.63 -1.07 4.74
N GLU A 228 -12.57 -1.68 5.47
CA GLU A 228 -12.30 -2.36 6.75
C GLU A 228 -11.34 -3.55 6.61
N GLU A 229 -11.37 -4.24 5.46
CA GLU A 229 -10.58 -5.45 5.19
C GLU A 229 -9.10 -5.17 4.82
N GLY A 230 -8.69 -3.90 4.73
CA GLY A 230 -7.34 -3.53 4.32
C GLY A 230 -7.07 -3.70 2.81
N LEU A 231 -5.80 -3.53 2.42
CA LEU A 231 -5.39 -3.74 1.02
C LEU A 231 -5.21 -5.24 0.75
N PRO A 232 -5.68 -5.77 -0.38
CA PRO A 232 -5.32 -7.12 -0.78
C PRO A 232 -3.80 -7.17 -1.01
N GLY A 233 -3.14 -8.27 -0.63
CA GLY A 233 -1.68 -8.36 -0.64
C GLY A 233 -1.03 -8.07 -2.01
N TRP A 234 -1.73 -8.31 -3.12
CA TRP A 234 -1.24 -7.93 -4.45
C TRP A 234 -1.10 -6.40 -4.59
N ALA A 235 -2.00 -5.61 -4.03
CA ALA A 235 -1.97 -4.15 -4.13
C ALA A 235 -0.80 -3.57 -3.34
N GLU A 236 -0.44 -4.20 -2.22
CA GLU A 236 0.72 -3.80 -1.43
C GLU A 236 2.04 -4.11 -2.16
N VAL A 237 2.13 -5.24 -2.86
CA VAL A 237 3.27 -5.52 -3.74
C VAL A 237 3.36 -4.47 -4.87
N CYS A 238 2.22 -4.04 -5.43
CA CYS A 238 2.18 -2.96 -6.43
C CYS A 238 2.70 -1.62 -5.90
N ILE A 239 2.74 -1.40 -4.58
CA ILE A 239 3.32 -0.18 -4.00
C ILE A 239 4.85 -0.32 -3.88
N VAL A 240 5.36 -1.53 -3.61
CA VAL A 240 6.80 -1.79 -3.42
C VAL A 240 7.56 -1.81 -4.74
N LEU A 241 7.08 -2.56 -5.73
CA LEU A 241 7.84 -2.82 -6.96
C LEU A 241 8.17 -1.54 -7.75
N PRO A 242 7.26 -0.57 -7.98
CA PRO A 242 7.57 0.63 -8.76
C PRO A 242 8.73 1.44 -8.17
N GLY A 243 8.91 1.41 -6.84
CA GLY A 243 10.03 2.05 -6.16
C GLY A 243 11.38 1.40 -6.48
N LEU A 244 11.44 0.08 -6.64
CA LEU A 244 12.68 -0.67 -6.91
C LEU A 244 13.02 -0.77 -8.40
N MET A 245 11.98 -0.82 -9.23
CA MET A 245 12.05 -1.04 -10.67
C MET A 245 11.07 -0.10 -11.38
N PRO A 246 11.39 1.21 -11.41
CA PRO A 246 10.52 2.20 -12.01
C PRO A 246 10.37 2.04 -13.53
N ASN A 247 11.18 1.18 -14.17
CA ASN A 247 10.98 0.87 -15.58
C ASN A 247 11.38 -0.55 -16.00
N ALA A 248 10.94 -0.95 -17.19
CA ALA A 248 11.15 -2.27 -17.78
C ALA A 248 12.64 -2.67 -17.84
N ARG A 249 13.56 -1.72 -18.06
CA ARG A 249 15.01 -1.98 -18.07
C ARG A 249 15.54 -2.42 -16.71
N ARG A 250 14.83 -2.06 -15.64
CA ARG A 250 15.18 -2.36 -14.24
C ARG A 250 14.43 -3.58 -13.70
N VAL A 251 13.68 -4.29 -14.55
CA VAL A 251 13.05 -5.57 -14.18
C VAL A 251 14.08 -6.69 -14.32
N THR A 252 14.82 -6.92 -13.23
CA THR A 252 15.91 -7.89 -13.14
C THR A 252 15.66 -8.90 -12.03
N ARG A 253 16.35 -10.05 -12.08
CA ARG A 253 16.22 -11.11 -11.06
C ARG A 253 16.61 -10.62 -9.68
N GLU A 254 17.68 -9.84 -9.59
CA GLU A 254 18.21 -9.30 -8.34
C GLU A 254 17.23 -8.31 -7.70
N ARG A 255 16.66 -7.39 -8.50
CA ARG A 255 15.69 -6.41 -8.00
C ARG A 255 14.35 -7.04 -7.64
N MET A 256 13.91 -8.06 -8.38
CA MET A 256 12.75 -8.85 -7.98
C MET A 256 12.98 -9.62 -6.69
N THR A 257 14.18 -10.17 -6.51
CA THR A 257 14.56 -10.84 -5.26
C THR A 257 14.51 -9.86 -4.08
N GLU A 258 14.98 -8.62 -4.28
CA GLU A 258 14.83 -7.60 -3.25
C GLU A 258 13.36 -7.23 -3.00
N GLY A 259 12.58 -7.07 -4.06
CA GLY A 259 11.14 -6.82 -3.95
C GLY A 259 10.43 -7.92 -3.14
N TRP A 260 10.78 -9.18 -3.40
CA TRP A 260 10.29 -10.32 -2.62
C TRP A 260 10.70 -10.23 -1.14
N HIS A 261 11.98 -9.99 -0.86
CA HIS A 261 12.48 -9.83 0.51
C HIS A 261 11.79 -8.67 1.24
N GLU A 262 11.56 -7.55 0.57
CA GLU A 262 10.86 -6.41 1.15
C GLU A 262 9.40 -6.74 1.45
N CYS A 263 8.70 -7.43 0.53
CA CYS A 263 7.33 -7.87 0.79
C CYS A 263 7.24 -8.81 2.00
N VAL A 264 8.21 -9.73 2.15
CA VAL A 264 8.32 -10.60 3.33
C VAL A 264 8.59 -9.79 4.60
N ARG A 265 9.51 -8.81 4.57
CA ARG A 265 9.80 -7.93 5.72
C ARG A 265 8.60 -7.08 6.12
N LEU A 266 7.75 -6.71 5.16
CA LEU A 266 6.51 -5.99 5.41
C LEU A 266 5.42 -6.91 5.96
N GLY A 267 5.59 -8.23 5.94
CA GLY A 267 4.53 -9.17 6.36
C GLY A 267 3.38 -9.26 5.34
N ILE A 268 3.63 -8.91 4.08
CA ILE A 268 2.62 -9.04 3.02
C ILE A 268 2.39 -10.53 2.76
N GLY A 269 1.13 -10.96 2.83
CA GLY A 269 0.72 -12.33 2.56
C GLY A 269 0.90 -12.70 1.08
N LEU A 270 2.11 -13.13 0.71
CA LEU A 270 2.40 -13.60 -0.63
C LEU A 270 1.69 -14.94 -0.88
N GLN A 271 0.88 -15.01 -1.94
CA GLN A 271 0.22 -16.24 -2.38
C GLN A 271 1.17 -17.18 -3.15
N ASP A 272 2.45 -16.82 -3.29
CA ASP A 272 3.47 -17.56 -4.02
C ASP A 272 4.15 -18.59 -3.11
N SER A 273 4.44 -19.79 -3.62
CA SER A 273 5.02 -20.86 -2.80
C SER A 273 6.53 -20.66 -2.53
N GLY A 274 7.14 -19.67 -3.18
CA GLY A 274 8.51 -19.27 -2.97
C GLY A 274 8.92 -18.05 -3.80
N ARG A 275 10.20 -17.69 -3.72
CA ARG A 275 10.78 -16.54 -4.42
C ARG A 275 10.64 -16.65 -5.94
N GLU A 276 10.94 -17.80 -6.54
CA GLU A 276 10.89 -17.95 -8.00
C GLU A 276 9.46 -17.81 -8.54
N ASP A 277 8.48 -18.41 -7.85
CA ASP A 277 7.05 -18.23 -8.19
C ASP A 277 6.63 -16.75 -8.13
N PHE A 278 7.10 -16.02 -7.11
CA PHE A 278 6.88 -14.58 -7.02
C PHE A 278 7.48 -13.85 -8.21
N ILE A 279 8.72 -14.16 -8.59
CA ILE A 279 9.38 -13.56 -9.75
C ILE A 279 8.57 -13.82 -11.02
N ASP A 280 8.23 -15.08 -11.31
CA ASP A 280 7.51 -15.46 -12.52
C ASP A 280 6.14 -14.77 -12.60
N ARG A 281 5.40 -14.75 -11.49
CA ARG A 281 4.09 -14.09 -11.40
C ARG A 281 4.21 -12.59 -11.63
N TRP A 282 5.15 -11.91 -10.98
CA TRP A 282 5.25 -10.46 -11.04
C TRP A 282 5.89 -9.95 -12.33
N VAL A 283 6.80 -10.71 -12.96
CA VAL A 283 7.26 -10.42 -14.33
C VAL A 283 6.10 -10.48 -15.31
N THR A 284 5.27 -11.52 -15.23
CA THR A 284 4.09 -11.68 -16.07
C THR A 284 3.12 -10.50 -15.88
N ARG A 285 2.88 -10.08 -14.62
CA ARG A 285 2.02 -8.93 -14.31
C ARG A 285 2.58 -7.60 -14.79
N ILE A 286 3.88 -7.38 -14.66
CA ILE A 286 4.52 -6.17 -15.19
C ILE A 286 4.39 -6.14 -16.72
N GLY A 287 4.54 -7.28 -17.39
CA GLY A 287 4.27 -7.43 -18.81
C GLY A 287 2.83 -7.04 -19.17
N ALA A 288 1.86 -7.56 -18.43
CA ALA A 288 0.45 -7.21 -18.59
C ALA A 288 0.18 -5.70 -18.44
N TRP A 289 0.77 -5.03 -17.46
CA TRP A 289 0.60 -3.57 -17.29
C TRP A 289 1.24 -2.76 -18.42
N ILE A 290 2.36 -3.25 -18.98
CA ILE A 290 2.96 -2.62 -20.17
C ILE A 290 2.00 -2.75 -21.36
N VAL A 291 1.40 -3.93 -21.55
CA VAL A 291 0.40 -4.18 -22.59
C VAL A 291 -0.82 -3.28 -22.40
N GLU A 292 -1.33 -3.19 -21.17
CA GLU A 292 -2.45 -2.32 -20.79
C GLU A 292 -2.21 -0.89 -21.24
N TRP A 293 -1.05 -0.34 -20.87
CA TRP A 293 -0.66 1.02 -21.23
C TRP A 293 -0.55 1.20 -22.76
N ILE A 294 0.07 0.25 -23.47
CA ILE A 294 0.19 0.30 -24.93
C ILE A 294 -1.20 0.29 -25.58
N PHE A 295 -2.13 -0.53 -25.11
CA PHE A 295 -3.49 -0.55 -25.65
C PHE A 295 -4.27 0.72 -25.35
N SER A 296 -4.17 1.29 -24.15
CA SER A 296 -4.77 2.60 -23.86
C SER A 296 -4.26 3.68 -24.79
N TRP A 297 -2.95 3.72 -25.05
CA TRP A 297 -2.35 4.67 -25.98
C TRP A 297 -2.80 4.43 -27.44
N LEU A 298 -2.80 3.16 -27.90
CA LEU A 298 -3.25 2.81 -29.24
C LEU A 298 -4.74 3.08 -29.45
N ALA A 299 -5.60 2.85 -28.46
CA ALA A 299 -7.03 3.13 -28.57
C ALA A 299 -7.29 4.64 -28.77
N LEU A 300 -6.53 5.49 -28.08
CA LEU A 300 -6.68 6.94 -28.17
C LEU A 300 -6.21 7.53 -29.51
N HIS A 301 -5.19 6.94 -30.13
CA HIS A 301 -4.52 7.55 -31.29
C HIS A 301 -4.57 6.72 -32.59
N PHE A 302 -4.65 5.38 -32.49
CA PHE A 302 -4.54 4.43 -33.62
C PHE A 302 -5.44 3.19 -33.45
N PRO A 303 -6.75 3.33 -33.19
CA PRO A 303 -7.59 2.20 -32.77
C PRO A 303 -7.66 1.07 -33.81
N ALA A 304 -7.61 1.38 -35.12
CA ALA A 304 -7.66 0.37 -36.18
C ALA A 304 -6.36 -0.44 -36.35
N GLY A 305 -5.21 0.04 -35.84
CA GLY A 305 -3.89 -0.47 -36.20
C GLY A 305 -3.47 -1.77 -35.50
N SER A 306 -4.22 -2.24 -34.49
CA SER A 306 -3.79 -3.34 -33.60
C SER A 306 -4.93 -4.26 -33.14
N THR A 307 -6.03 -4.33 -33.89
CA THR A 307 -7.23 -5.12 -33.55
C THR A 307 -6.98 -6.62 -33.46
N GLU A 308 -6.11 -7.17 -34.32
CA GLU A 308 -5.70 -8.58 -34.27
C GLU A 308 -5.01 -8.91 -32.94
N LEU A 309 -4.04 -8.09 -32.53
CA LEU A 309 -3.35 -8.24 -31.25
C LEU A 309 -4.32 -8.06 -30.08
N ALA A 310 -5.18 -7.04 -30.10
CA ALA A 310 -6.19 -6.85 -29.06
C ALA A 310 -7.12 -8.07 -28.90
N THR A 311 -7.53 -8.70 -30.00
CA THR A 311 -8.33 -9.95 -29.97
C THR A 311 -7.56 -11.07 -29.28
N LEU A 312 -6.30 -11.29 -29.66
CA LEU A 312 -5.46 -12.32 -29.04
C LEU A 312 -5.26 -12.05 -27.54
N TYR A 313 -5.02 -10.81 -27.13
CA TYR A 313 -4.85 -10.44 -25.73
C TYR A 313 -6.12 -10.65 -24.90
N ALA A 314 -7.30 -10.31 -25.45
CA ALA A 314 -8.58 -10.61 -24.82
C ALA A 314 -8.79 -12.13 -24.64
N GLU A 315 -8.44 -12.94 -25.64
CA GLU A 315 -8.47 -14.42 -25.54
C GLU A 315 -7.49 -14.97 -24.50
N ARG A 316 -6.33 -14.31 -24.34
CA ARG A 316 -5.33 -14.64 -23.31
C ARG A 316 -5.68 -14.10 -21.92
N ARG A 317 -6.80 -13.38 -21.78
CA ARG A 317 -7.23 -12.75 -20.53
C ARG A 317 -6.20 -11.77 -19.98
N VAL A 318 -5.51 -11.08 -20.88
CA VAL A 318 -4.50 -10.07 -20.55
C VAL A 318 -4.98 -8.70 -21.02
N ALA A 319 -4.95 -7.69 -20.15
CA ALA A 319 -5.43 -6.32 -20.41
C ALA A 319 -6.80 -6.27 -21.09
N VAL A 320 -7.74 -7.13 -20.65
CA VAL A 320 -9.01 -7.41 -21.35
C VAL A 320 -9.84 -6.16 -21.55
N GLU A 321 -9.89 -5.28 -20.54
CA GLU A 321 -10.66 -4.04 -20.61
C GLU A 321 -10.12 -3.12 -21.71
N GLN A 322 -8.81 -2.88 -21.73
CA GLN A 322 -8.16 -1.98 -22.68
C GLN A 322 -8.14 -2.56 -24.09
N ALA A 323 -7.97 -3.88 -24.22
CA ALA A 323 -8.11 -4.58 -25.49
C ALA A 323 -9.55 -4.44 -26.03
N SER A 324 -10.56 -4.54 -25.17
CA SER A 324 -11.96 -4.36 -25.56
C SER A 324 -12.27 -2.92 -25.96
N VAL A 325 -11.77 -1.93 -25.22
CA VAL A 325 -11.89 -0.51 -25.58
C VAL A 325 -11.31 -0.25 -26.96
N LEU A 326 -10.08 -0.73 -27.23
CA LEU A 326 -9.45 -0.57 -28.55
C LEU A 326 -10.31 -1.19 -29.67
N LEU A 327 -10.84 -2.40 -29.46
CA LEU A 327 -11.70 -3.07 -30.44
C LEU A 327 -12.99 -2.30 -30.70
N SER A 328 -13.59 -1.71 -29.67
CA SER A 328 -14.78 -0.84 -29.81
C SER A 328 -14.47 0.42 -30.59
N GLU A 329 -13.42 1.16 -30.22
CA GLU A 329 -13.00 2.38 -30.93
C GLU A 329 -12.66 2.09 -32.40
N ALA A 330 -12.05 0.94 -32.69
CA ALA A 330 -11.73 0.53 -34.05
C ALA A 330 -12.97 0.28 -34.92
N ALA A 331 -14.03 -0.28 -34.32
CA ALA A 331 -15.30 -0.52 -34.99
C ALA A 331 -16.02 0.79 -35.35
N ASP A 332 -15.97 1.78 -34.45
CA ASP A 332 -16.61 3.09 -34.65
C ASP A 332 -15.90 3.92 -35.74
N VAL A 333 -14.59 3.77 -35.92
CA VAL A 333 -13.85 4.40 -37.04
C VAL A 333 -14.25 3.83 -38.41
N HIS A 334 -14.89 2.66 -38.47
CA HIS A 334 -15.27 1.98 -39.70
C HIS A 334 -16.79 2.02 -39.99
N SER A 335 -17.59 2.65 -39.12
CA SER A 335 -19.04 2.86 -39.29
C SER A 335 -19.37 4.19 -39.98
#